data_AF-A0A2M7X4M0-F1
#
_entry.id   AF-A0A2M7X4M0-F1
#
_cell.length_a   1.000
_cell.length_b   1.000
_cell.length_c   1.000
_cell.angle_alpha   90.00
_cell.angle_beta   90.00
_cell.angle_gamma   90.00
#
_symmetry.space_group_name_H-M   'P 1'
#
loop_
_entity.id
_entity.type
_entity.pdbx_description
1 polymer ?
#
loop_
_entity_poly.entity_id
_entity_poly.type
_entity_poly.pdbx_seq_one_letter_code
_entity_poly.pdbx_strand_id
1 'polypeptide(L)'
;MSLIKKLILLFCLMGIAVSSYLLYGKLFGSEIICGISSCGTVNESKYSMLFDVPVSALGLLFYSGMAFVTIVKMDKLFLIGSIFGVLFSAYLSFIEAFVIHAWCQWCVLSAWITICLFLLGLRQFKLK
;
A
#
# COMPACT_ATOMS: atom_id res chain seq x y z
N MET A 1 -6.58 18.66 15.56
CA MET A 1 -6.49 17.42 14.74
C MET A 1 -6.22 16.26 15.70
N SER A 2 -7.11 15.26 15.80
CA SER A 2 -6.93 14.12 16.73
C SER A 2 -5.62 13.38 16.45
N LEU A 3 -4.94 12.88 17.49
CA LEU A 3 -3.66 12.15 17.40
C LEU A 3 -3.73 11.01 16.37
N ILE A 4 -4.87 10.32 16.28
CA ILE A 4 -5.12 9.23 15.34
C ILE A 4 -5.04 9.70 13.88
N LYS A 5 -5.59 10.88 13.55
CA LYS A 5 -5.56 11.41 12.18
C LYS A 5 -4.15 11.79 11.75
N LYS A 6 -3.33 12.29 12.68
CA LYS A 6 -1.90 12.55 12.42
C LYS A 6 -1.15 11.26 12.11
N LEU A 7 -1.39 10.20 12.87
CA LEU A 7 -0.82 8.87 12.61
C LEU A 7 -1.25 8.33 11.24
N ILE A 8 -2.54 8.39 10.92
CA ILE A 8 -3.05 7.97 9.60
C ILE A 8 -2.33 8.69 8.46
N LEU A 9 -2.21 10.02 8.54
CA LEU A 9 -1.50 10.80 7.51
C LEU A 9 -0.03 10.42 7.41
N LEU A 10 0.64 10.15 8.53
CA LEU A 10 2.03 9.72 8.54
C LEU A 10 2.22 8.36 7.85
N PHE A 11 1.32 7.40 8.11
CA PHE A 11 1.31 6.11 7.41
C PHE A 11 0.99 6.25 5.91
N CYS A 12 0.04 7.12 5.53
CA CYS A 12 -0.22 7.40 4.11
C CYS A 12 1.01 7.99 3.41
N LEU A 13 1.73 8.93 4.04
CA LEU A 13 2.96 9.50 3.49
C LEU A 13 4.03 8.43 3.27
N MET A 14 4.20 7.52 4.23
CA MET A 14 5.10 6.37 4.07
C MET A 14 4.67 5.48 2.90
N GLY A 15 3.37 5.17 2.78
CA GLY A 15 2.84 4.37 1.68
C GLY A 15 3.03 5.03 0.31
N ILE A 16 2.85 6.35 0.22
CA ILE A 16 3.13 7.14 -0.99
C ILE A 16 4.62 7.05 -1.33
N ALA A 17 5.52 7.25 -0.36
CA ALA A 17 6.95 7.19 -0.60
C ALA A 17 7.39 5.82 -1.14
N VAL A 18 6.90 4.73 -0.54
CA VAL A 18 7.17 3.35 -1.00
C VAL A 18 6.63 3.13 -2.42
N SER A 19 5.37 3.53 -2.67
CA SER A 19 4.72 3.35 -3.96
C SER A 19 5.42 4.14 -5.08
N SER A 20 5.80 5.39 -4.80
CA SER A 20 6.57 6.25 -5.69
C SER A 20 7.93 5.64 -6.02
N TYR A 21 8.63 5.09 -5.01
CA TYR A 21 9.94 4.45 -5.20
C TYR A 21 9.84 3.24 -6.13
N LEU A 22 8.84 2.36 -5.92
CA LEU A 22 8.64 1.20 -6.78
C LEU A 22 8.19 1.59 -8.19
N LEU A 23 7.34 2.62 -8.30
CA LEU A 23 6.90 3.13 -9.58
C LEU A 23 8.09 3.70 -10.38
N TYR A 24 8.97 4.45 -9.71
CA TYR A 24 10.19 4.96 -10.31
C TYR A 24 11.09 3.82 -10.79
N GLY A 25 11.34 2.81 -9.94
CA GLY A 25 12.11 1.63 -10.33
C GLY A 25 11.53 0.91 -11.55
N LYS A 26 10.19 0.84 -11.66
CA LYS A 26 9.51 0.22 -12.80
C LYS A 26 9.59 1.03 -14.09
N LEU A 27 9.49 2.37 -14.01
CA LEU A 27 9.51 3.25 -15.17
C LEU A 27 10.92 3.45 -15.74
N PHE A 28 11.93 3.52 -14.87
CA PHE A 28 13.31 3.80 -15.27
C PHE A 28 14.21 2.55 -15.30
N GLY A 29 13.66 1.37 -15.02
CA GLY A 29 14.43 0.12 -14.98
C GLY A 29 15.57 0.15 -13.96
N SER A 30 15.42 0.94 -12.89
CA SER A 30 16.45 1.10 -11.86
C SER A 30 16.46 -0.11 -10.93
N GLU A 31 17.65 -0.56 -10.52
CA GLU A 31 17.77 -1.64 -9.54
C GLU A 31 17.10 -1.23 -8.22
N ILE A 32 16.13 -2.05 -7.79
CA ILE A 32 15.40 -1.84 -6.55
C ILE A 32 16.26 -2.36 -5.41
N ILE A 33 16.62 -1.47 -4.49
CA ILE A 33 17.38 -1.86 -3.29
C ILE A 33 16.52 -2.83 -2.48
N CYS A 34 17.00 -4.06 -2.31
CA CYS A 34 16.32 -5.06 -1.51
C CYS A 34 17.28 -5.94 -0.71
N GLY A 35 16.98 -6.10 0.59
CA GLY A 35 17.81 -6.86 1.53
C GLY A 35 17.59 -8.38 1.52
N ILE A 36 16.46 -8.85 0.97
CA ILE A 36 16.05 -10.27 1.01
C ILE A 36 16.06 -10.90 -0.41
N SER A 37 16.67 -10.21 -1.39
CA SER A 37 16.92 -10.65 -2.77
C SER A 37 15.72 -11.29 -3.50
N SER A 38 14.88 -10.47 -4.16
CA SER A 38 13.97 -10.82 -5.30
C SER A 38 12.91 -9.74 -5.62
N CYS A 39 13.04 -8.52 -5.08
CA CYS A 39 12.06 -7.46 -5.34
C CYS A 39 12.00 -7.03 -6.81
N GLY A 40 13.12 -7.10 -7.53
CA GLY A 40 13.16 -6.89 -8.98
C GLY A 40 12.24 -7.89 -9.70
N THR A 41 12.40 -9.18 -9.40
CA THR A 41 11.56 -10.27 -9.93
C THR A 41 10.07 -10.04 -9.66
N VAL A 42 9.71 -9.61 -8.45
CA VAL A 42 8.31 -9.30 -8.12
C VAL A 42 7.83 -8.09 -8.92
N ASN A 43 8.60 -7.01 -8.98
CA ASN A 43 8.21 -5.76 -9.64
C ASN A 43 8.11 -5.88 -11.17
N GLU A 44 8.94 -6.72 -11.79
CA GLU A 44 8.90 -7.02 -13.22
C GLU A 44 7.90 -8.12 -13.59
N SER A 45 7.38 -8.86 -12.60
CA SER A 45 6.39 -9.89 -12.86
C SER A 45 5.10 -9.34 -13.50
N LYS A 46 4.37 -10.22 -14.21
CA LYS A 46 3.05 -9.93 -14.79
C LYS A 46 2.04 -9.47 -13.73
N TYR A 47 2.19 -9.92 -12.48
CA TYR A 47 1.31 -9.55 -11.37
C TYR A 47 1.53 -8.12 -10.86
N SER A 48 2.68 -7.52 -11.18
CA SER A 48 2.96 -6.12 -10.90
C SER A 48 2.34 -5.16 -11.93
N MET A 49 1.54 -5.67 -12.87
CA MET A 49 0.65 -4.89 -13.73
C MET A 49 -0.78 -5.40 -13.59
N LEU A 50 -1.72 -4.49 -13.38
CA LEU A 50 -3.14 -4.77 -13.29
C LEU A 50 -3.84 -3.91 -14.34
N PHE A 51 -4.42 -4.54 -15.37
CA PHE A 51 -5.00 -3.84 -16.53
C PHE A 51 -4.03 -2.81 -17.16
N ASP A 52 -2.80 -3.23 -17.47
CA ASP A 52 -1.70 -2.36 -17.97
C ASP A 52 -1.21 -1.27 -17.00
N VAL A 53 -1.82 -1.12 -15.83
CA VAL A 53 -1.43 -0.13 -14.82
C VAL A 53 -0.49 -0.79 -13.80
N PRO A 54 0.69 -0.23 -13.52
CA PRO A 54 1.57 -0.78 -12.50
C PRO A 54 0.90 -0.73 -11.13
N VAL A 55 0.97 -1.83 -10.37
CA VAL A 55 0.40 -1.92 -9.02
C VAL A 55 0.92 -0.81 -8.11
N SER A 56 2.16 -0.37 -8.30
CA SER A 56 2.78 0.78 -7.61
C SER A 56 2.02 2.10 -7.85
N ALA A 57 1.45 2.32 -9.05
CA ALA A 57 0.62 3.49 -9.31
C ALA A 57 -0.74 3.38 -8.61
N LEU A 58 -1.33 2.18 -8.56
CA LEU A 58 -2.57 1.93 -7.81
C LEU A 58 -2.36 2.14 -6.30
N GLY A 59 -1.22 1.68 -5.76
CA GLY A 59 -0.84 1.93 -4.37
C GLY A 59 -0.71 3.43 -4.09
N LEU A 60 -0.08 4.19 -4.98
CA LEU A 60 0.06 5.64 -4.85
C LEU A 60 -1.31 6.34 -4.84
N LEU A 61 -2.20 5.98 -5.76
CA LEU A 61 -3.58 6.48 -5.78
C LEU A 61 -4.34 6.12 -4.51
N PHE A 62 -4.18 4.89 -4.03
CA PHE A 62 -4.82 4.42 -2.81
C PHE A 62 -4.39 5.24 -1.58
N TYR A 63 -3.09 5.37 -1.31
CA TYR A 63 -2.60 6.11 -0.15
C TYR A 63 -2.92 7.61 -0.24
N SER A 64 -2.86 8.19 -1.44
CA SER A 64 -3.26 9.59 -1.68
C SER A 64 -4.76 9.79 -1.44
N GLY A 65 -5.60 8.88 -1.93
CA GLY A 65 -7.05 8.89 -1.68
C GLY A 65 -7.37 8.75 -0.19
N MET A 66 -6.69 7.85 0.52
CA MET A 66 -6.88 7.65 1.96
C MET A 66 -6.47 8.88 2.78
N ALA A 67 -5.38 9.56 2.39
CA ALA A 67 -4.99 10.83 2.99
C ALA A 67 -6.08 11.91 2.76
N PHE A 68 -6.58 12.04 1.54
CA PHE A 68 -7.62 13.01 1.18
C PHE A 68 -8.93 12.77 1.96
N VAL A 69 -9.42 11.53 1.99
CA VAL A 69 -10.63 11.14 2.73
C VAL A 69 -10.50 11.44 4.23
N THR A 70 -9.30 11.29 4.79
CA THR A 70 -9.00 11.63 6.19
C THR A 70 -9.13 13.14 6.46
N ILE A 71 -8.69 13.97 5.52
CA ILE A 71 -8.76 15.44 5.60
C ILE A 71 -10.21 15.92 5.48
N VAL A 72 -10.97 15.38 4.51
CA VAL A 72 -12.39 15.73 4.28
C VAL A 72 -13.32 15.12 5.35
N LYS A 73 -12.79 14.31 6.26
CA LYS A 73 -13.51 13.68 7.40
C LYS A 73 -14.62 12.71 6.95
N MET A 74 -14.43 12.01 5.85
CA MET A 74 -15.40 11.02 5.35
C MET A 74 -15.13 9.64 5.96
N ASP A 75 -15.51 9.46 7.23
CA ASP A 75 -15.19 8.27 8.04
C ASP A 75 -15.67 6.94 7.39
N LYS A 76 -16.85 6.93 6.75
CA LYS A 76 -17.40 5.74 6.07
C LYS A 76 -16.57 5.31 4.86
N LEU A 77 -16.15 6.28 4.05
CA LEU A 77 -15.34 6.03 2.86
C LEU A 77 -13.95 5.51 3.23
N PHE A 78 -13.38 6.02 4.32
CA PHE A 78 -12.10 5.56 4.84
C PHE A 78 -12.16 4.09 5.21
N LEU A 79 -13.21 3.67 5.92
CA LEU A 79 -13.41 2.27 6.32
C LEU A 79 -13.53 1.34 5.10
N ILE A 80 -14.36 1.71 4.12
CA ILE A 80 -14.53 0.93 2.89
C ILE A 80 -13.20 0.83 2.13
N GLY A 81 -12.48 1.96 2.01
CA GLY A 81 -11.15 2.00 1.39
C GLY A 81 -10.15 1.11 2.11
N SER A 82 -10.06 1.18 3.45
CA SER A 82 -9.15 0.33 4.22
C SER A 82 -9.46 -1.15 4.06
N ILE A 83 -10.74 -1.56 4.06
CA ILE A 83 -11.14 -2.97 3.84
C ILE A 83 -10.66 -3.42 2.47
N PHE A 84 -10.92 -2.64 1.43
CA PHE A 84 -10.49 -2.94 0.08
C PHE A 84 -8.95 -3.04 -0.02
N GLY A 85 -8.23 -2.12 0.61
CA GLY A 85 -6.77 -2.13 0.67
C GLY A 85 -6.21 -3.38 1.36
N VAL A 86 -6.79 -3.79 2.49
CA VAL A 86 -6.37 -5.02 3.20
C VAL A 86 -6.65 -6.26 2.35
N LEU A 87 -7.81 -6.33 1.70
CA LEU A 87 -8.16 -7.45 0.81
C LEU A 87 -7.18 -7.55 -0.36
N PHE A 88 -6.90 -6.41 -1.00
CA PHE A 88 -5.98 -6.33 -2.13
C PHE A 88 -4.55 -6.67 -1.72
N SER A 89 -4.12 -6.21 -0.54
CA SER A 89 -2.82 -6.56 0.00
C SER A 89 -2.70 -8.05 0.32
N ALA A 90 -3.75 -8.66 0.89
CA ALA A 90 -3.77 -10.10 1.15
C ALA A 90 -3.70 -10.92 -0.15
N TYR A 91 -4.37 -10.46 -1.21
CA TYR A 91 -4.31 -11.06 -2.54
C TYR A 91 -2.88 -11.04 -3.12
N LEU A 92 -2.20 -9.89 -3.04
CA LEU A 92 -0.81 -9.78 -3.49
C LEU A 92 0.13 -10.68 -2.70
N SER A 93 0.02 -10.69 -1.37
CA SER A 93 0.84 -11.57 -0.52
C SER A 93 0.60 -13.06 -0.81
N PHE A 94 -0.62 -13.43 -1.17
CA PHE A 94 -0.91 -14.80 -1.61
C PHE A 94 -0.17 -15.16 -2.91
N ILE A 95 -0.14 -14.24 -3.89
CA ILE A 95 0.59 -14.42 -5.15
C ILE A 95 2.12 -14.49 -4.90
N GLU A 96 2.66 -13.64 -4.04
CA GLU A 96 4.09 -13.64 -3.70
C GLU A 96 4.52 -15.00 -3.12
N ALA A 97 3.71 -15.56 -2.21
CA ALA A 97 4.01 -16.82 -1.54
C ALA A 97 3.81 -18.07 -2.41
N PHE A 98 2.72 -18.12 -3.18
CA PHE A 98 2.31 -19.35 -3.90
C PHE A 98 2.66 -19.37 -5.39
N VAL A 99 2.88 -18.21 -6.03
CA VAL A 99 3.08 -18.14 -7.48
C VAL A 99 4.51 -17.74 -7.82
N ILE A 100 4.97 -16.61 -7.27
CA ILE A 100 6.30 -16.08 -7.58
C ILE A 100 7.37 -16.76 -6.74
N HIS A 101 6.99 -17.32 -5.57
CA HIS A 101 7.91 -17.88 -4.57
C HIS A 101 9.03 -16.91 -4.20
N ALA A 102 8.72 -15.62 -4.21
CA ALA A 102 9.65 -14.53 -3.98
C ALA A 102 9.03 -13.51 -3.02
N TRP A 103 9.85 -13.01 -2.09
CA TRP A 103 9.41 -12.07 -1.08
C TRP A 103 9.91 -10.67 -1.41
N CYS A 104 8.99 -9.73 -1.61
CA CYS A 104 9.33 -8.31 -1.75
C CYS A 104 9.17 -7.58 -0.42
N GLN A 105 10.28 -7.11 0.14
CA GLN A 105 10.28 -6.36 1.40
C GLN A 105 9.37 -5.11 1.33
N TRP A 106 9.34 -4.43 0.18
CA TRP A 106 8.53 -3.23 -0.01
C TRP A 106 7.02 -3.53 -0.09
N CYS A 107 6.65 -4.67 -0.70
CA CYS A 107 5.26 -5.13 -0.72
C CYS A 107 4.79 -5.52 0.69
N VAL A 108 5.63 -6.26 1.44
CA VAL A 108 5.35 -6.61 2.84
C VAL A 108 5.22 -5.34 3.70
N LEU A 109 6.10 -4.35 3.50
CA LEU A 109 6.00 -3.07 4.20
C LEU A 109 4.68 -2.35 3.88
N SER A 110 4.26 -2.35 2.62
CA SER A 110 2.97 -1.78 2.20
C SER A 110 1.78 -2.52 2.81
N ALA A 111 1.87 -3.86 2.93
CA ALA A 111 0.87 -4.66 3.62
C ALA A 111 0.72 -4.26 5.09
N TRP A 112 1.86 -4.11 5.78
CA TRP A 112 1.90 -3.62 7.16
C TRP A 112 1.30 -2.23 7.31
N ILE A 113 1.64 -1.29 6.43
CA ILE A 113 1.07 0.07 6.43
C ILE A 113 -0.45 0.01 6.27
N THR A 114 -0.95 -0.80 5.35
CA THR A 114 -2.39 -0.91 5.07
C THR A 114 -3.16 -1.53 6.24
N ILE A 115 -2.61 -2.55 6.89
CA ILE A 115 -3.18 -3.14 8.12
C ILE A 115 -3.21 -2.10 9.24
N CYS A 116 -2.13 -1.34 9.45
CA CYS A 116 -2.09 -0.26 10.42
C CYS A 116 -3.15 0.81 10.14
N LEU A 117 -3.33 1.21 8.88
CA LEU A 117 -4.39 2.16 8.49
C LEU A 117 -5.79 1.62 8.81
N PHE A 118 -6.05 0.34 8.54
CA PHE A 118 -7.33 -0.30 8.87
C PHE A 118 -7.59 -0.32 10.38
N LEU A 119 -6.60 -0.72 11.20
CA LEU A 119 -6.72 -0.72 12.66
C LEU A 119 -6.95 0.68 13.23
N LEU A 120 -6.27 1.69 12.69
CA LEU A 120 -6.47 3.09 13.07
C LEU A 120 -7.86 3.59 12.66
N GLY A 121 -8.37 3.18 11.49
CA GLY A 121 -9.73 3.47 11.04
C GLY A 121 -10.80 2.88 11.95
N LEU A 122 -10.65 1.61 12.35
CA LEU A 122 -11.55 0.97 13.30
C LEU A 122 -11.56 1.69 14.65
N ARG A 123 -10.39 2.10 15.16
CA ARG A 123 -10.29 2.89 16.39
C ARG A 123 -10.98 4.23 16.25
N GLN A 124 -10.83 4.92 15.11
CA GLN A 124 -11.51 6.19 14.85
C GLN A 124 -13.04 6.05 14.87
N PHE A 125 -13.58 4.95 14.35
CA PHE A 125 -15.01 4.68 14.37
C PHE A 125 -15.53 4.36 15.78
N LYS A 126 -14.75 3.64 16.60
CA LYS A 126 -15.13 3.27 17.97
C LYS A 126 -15.05 4.44 18.97
N LEU A 127 -14.28 5.48 18.65
CA LEU A 127 -14.07 6.67 19.49
C LEU A 127 -15.10 7.79 19.25
N LYS A 128 -16.03 7.59 18.32
CA LYS A 128 -17.07 8.52 17.93
C LYS A 128 -18.43 7.97 18.34
#